data_AF-A0A9P8NHW8-F1
#
_entry.id   AF-A0A9P8NHW8-F1
#
_cell.length_a   1.000
_cell.length_b   1.000
_cell.length_c   1.000
_cell.angle_alpha   90.00
_cell.angle_beta   90.00
_cell.angle_gamma   90.00
#
_symmetry.space_group_name_H-M   'P 1'
#
loop_
_entity.id
_entity.type
_entity.pdbx_description
1 polymer ?
#
loop_
_entity_poly.entity_id
_entity_poly.type
_entity_poly.pdbx_seq_one_letter_code
_entity_poly.pdbx_strand_id
1 'polypeptide(L)'
;MSSDASPSKEELLALLQQERERAQQERERADYERKRAEDAKQRAEQAEERNQNTTFAEYLRACHRCITKPLTIQTNRSLTTKGSITSPVGRVCPTFLRPWDFRAAQQALFDEIYQLFHLNSEEPLRVFPPLLVIEDRGQQACIRPLASESDLARHQEAEVENPVKEVIDRLAGLPAAPCRLPLGEGIIFENHTNTVTGEAGQVQPVDKRTLRADQNCVYMRNGSERSLLYVIEYKAAHKLPDAYLRAGLRPMNMIQEVV
;
A
#
# COMPACT_ATOMS: atom_id res chain seq x y z
N MET A 1 -12.45 -86.46 -9.27
CA MET A 1 -11.07 -86.32 -8.77
C MET A 1 -10.41 -85.27 -9.64
N SER A 2 -10.36 -84.02 -9.16
CA SER A 2 -9.78 -82.91 -9.90
C SER A 2 -8.26 -83.04 -9.82
N SER A 3 -7.62 -83.21 -10.98
CA SER A 3 -6.19 -83.36 -11.13
C SER A 3 -5.50 -82.07 -10.70
N ASP A 4 -4.94 -82.06 -9.50
CA ASP A 4 -4.06 -81.02 -8.98
C ASP A 4 -2.67 -81.20 -9.61
N ALA A 5 -2.56 -80.86 -10.91
CA ALA A 5 -1.30 -80.90 -11.63
C ALA A 5 -0.44 -79.75 -11.11
N SER A 6 0.65 -80.08 -10.40
CA SER A 6 1.60 -79.07 -9.92
C SER A 6 2.19 -78.31 -11.11
N PRO A 7 2.17 -76.97 -11.09
CA PRO A 7 2.63 -76.16 -12.21
C PRO A 7 4.10 -76.45 -12.55
N SER A 8 4.42 -76.40 -13.85
CA SER A 8 5.77 -76.55 -14.36
C SER A 8 6.69 -75.44 -13.79
N LYS A 9 7.98 -75.75 -13.61
CA LYS A 9 8.99 -74.76 -13.19
C LYS A 9 8.99 -73.51 -14.06
N GLU A 10 8.73 -73.66 -15.36
CA GLU A 10 8.66 -72.54 -16.33
C GLU A 10 7.40 -71.69 -16.13
N GLU A 11 6.25 -72.32 -15.83
CA GLU A 11 4.99 -71.63 -15.51
C GLU A 11 5.13 -70.83 -14.21
N LEU A 12 5.82 -71.38 -13.21
CA LEU A 12 6.10 -70.69 -11.95
C LEU A 12 6.99 -69.45 -12.16
N LEU A 13 8.00 -69.54 -13.02
CA LEU A 13 8.89 -68.43 -13.34
C LEU A 13 8.16 -67.33 -14.12
N ALA A 14 7.32 -67.69 -15.08
CA ALA A 14 6.49 -66.75 -15.83
C ALA A 14 5.51 -65.99 -14.92
N LEU A 15 4.84 -66.68 -14.00
CA LEU A 15 3.96 -66.08 -12.99
C LEU A 15 4.72 -65.10 -12.09
N LEU A 16 5.90 -65.49 -11.62
CA LEU A 16 6.71 -64.66 -10.73
C LEU A 16 7.23 -63.38 -11.42
N GLN A 17 7.49 -63.46 -12.72
CA GLN A 17 7.89 -62.30 -13.53
C GLN A 17 6.71 -61.37 -13.80
N GLN A 18 5.54 -61.91 -14.11
CA GLN A 18 4.31 -61.13 -14.30
C GLN A 18 3.93 -60.38 -13.01
N GLU A 19 4.04 -61.02 -11.85
CA GLU A 19 3.78 -60.37 -10.56
C GLU A 19 4.79 -59.26 -10.25
N ARG A 20 6.07 -59.44 -10.62
CA ARG A 20 7.09 -58.38 -10.49
C ARG A 20 6.79 -57.18 -11.39
N GLU A 21 6.39 -57.42 -12.63
CA GLU A 21 6.03 -56.35 -13.58
C GLU A 21 4.79 -55.60 -13.11
N ARG A 22 3.77 -56.31 -12.60
CA ARG A 22 2.58 -55.70 -11.99
C ARG A 22 2.94 -54.86 -10.77
N ALA A 23 3.73 -55.41 -9.86
CA ALA A 23 4.19 -54.71 -8.67
C ALA A 23 5.03 -53.47 -9.02
N GLN A 24 5.83 -53.53 -10.08
CA GLN A 24 6.62 -52.39 -10.55
C GLN A 24 5.71 -51.31 -11.18
N GLN A 25 4.77 -51.69 -12.04
CA GLN A 25 3.81 -50.74 -12.62
C GLN A 25 2.93 -50.09 -11.55
N GLU A 26 2.53 -50.83 -10.51
CA GLU A 26 1.76 -50.30 -9.39
C GLU A 26 2.59 -49.31 -8.57
N ARG A 27 3.87 -49.60 -8.32
CA ARG A 27 4.80 -48.64 -7.68
C ARG A 27 4.99 -47.38 -8.50
N GLU A 28 5.21 -47.51 -9.81
CA GLU A 28 5.39 -46.37 -10.71
C GLU A 28 4.13 -45.49 -10.76
N ARG A 29 2.93 -46.09 -10.78
CA ARG A 29 1.66 -45.36 -10.67
C ARG A 29 1.51 -44.67 -9.32
N ALA A 30 1.80 -45.36 -8.23
CA ALA A 30 1.71 -44.80 -6.88
C ALA A 30 2.69 -43.62 -6.70
N ASP A 31 3.91 -43.71 -7.24
CA ASP A 31 4.89 -42.63 -7.19
C ASP A 31 4.49 -41.44 -8.06
N TYR A 32 3.94 -41.69 -9.25
CA TYR A 32 3.38 -40.64 -10.10
C TYR A 32 2.21 -39.92 -9.42
N GLU A 33 1.28 -40.66 -8.81
CA GLU A 33 0.15 -40.09 -8.07
C GLU A 33 0.62 -39.28 -6.85
N ARG A 34 1.59 -39.79 -6.09
CA ARG A 34 2.19 -39.09 -4.95
C ARG A 34 2.83 -37.77 -5.40
N LYS A 35 3.59 -37.79 -6.48
CA LYS A 35 4.23 -36.58 -7.02
C LYS A 35 3.18 -35.56 -7.48
N ARG A 36 2.13 -36.02 -8.17
CA ARG A 36 1.02 -35.17 -8.59
C ARG A 36 0.26 -34.56 -7.40
N ALA A 37 0.04 -35.34 -6.34
CA ALA A 37 -0.62 -34.88 -5.12
C ALA A 37 0.23 -33.82 -4.40
N GLU A 38 1.54 -34.04 -4.30
CA GLU A 38 2.48 -33.07 -3.71
C GLU A 38 2.51 -31.76 -4.51
N ASP A 39 2.61 -31.85 -5.85
CA ASP A 39 2.61 -30.67 -6.72
C ASP A 39 1.25 -29.94 -6.69
N ALA A 40 0.14 -30.65 -6.47
CA ALA A 40 -1.17 -30.05 -6.26
C ALA A 40 -1.28 -29.34 -4.90
N LYS A 41 -0.74 -29.97 -3.84
CA LYS A 41 -0.70 -29.39 -2.50
C LYS A 41 0.14 -28.12 -2.46
N GLN A 42 1.34 -28.14 -3.02
CA GLN A 42 2.22 -26.97 -3.11
C GLN A 42 1.56 -25.81 -3.87
N ARG A 43 0.87 -26.10 -4.98
CA ARG A 43 0.12 -25.06 -5.71
C ARG A 43 -1.04 -24.49 -4.91
N ALA A 44 -1.74 -25.33 -4.14
CA ALA A 44 -2.82 -24.88 -3.27
C ALA A 44 -2.29 -23.97 -2.14
N GLU A 45 -1.20 -24.37 -1.48
CA GLU A 45 -0.55 -23.59 -0.42
C GLU A 45 -0.05 -22.24 -0.95
N GLN A 46 0.61 -22.21 -2.12
CA GLN A 46 1.05 -20.94 -2.74
C GLN A 46 -0.12 -20.03 -3.13
N ALA A 47 -1.21 -20.62 -3.62
CA ALA A 47 -2.41 -19.85 -3.94
C ALA A 47 -3.08 -19.28 -2.68
N GLU A 48 -3.10 -20.05 -1.59
CA GLU A 48 -3.61 -19.61 -0.30
C GLU A 48 -2.76 -18.48 0.29
N GLU A 49 -1.44 -18.63 0.32
CA GLU A 49 -0.51 -17.61 0.81
C GLU A 49 -0.66 -16.28 0.04
N ARG A 50 -0.80 -16.35 -1.29
CA ARG A 50 -0.97 -15.15 -2.14
C ARG A 50 -2.33 -14.46 -1.95
N ASN A 51 -3.37 -15.22 -1.60
CA ASN A 51 -4.73 -14.71 -1.38
C ASN A 51 -4.99 -14.37 0.10
N GLN A 52 -4.11 -14.77 1.02
CA GLN A 52 -4.22 -14.43 2.42
C GLN A 52 -3.99 -12.93 2.61
N ASN A 53 -4.78 -12.31 3.49
CA ASN A 53 -4.57 -10.93 3.91
C ASN A 53 -3.19 -10.75 4.55
N THR A 54 -2.62 -9.58 4.33
CA THR A 54 -1.30 -9.22 4.86
C THR A 54 -1.39 -8.69 6.29
N THR A 55 -0.33 -8.92 7.06
CA THR A 55 -0.10 -8.20 8.31
C THR A 55 0.29 -6.75 8.02
N PHE A 56 0.23 -5.86 9.02
CA PHE A 56 0.65 -4.46 8.83
C PHE A 56 2.09 -4.33 8.30
N ALA A 57 3.01 -5.17 8.82
CA ALA A 57 4.41 -5.17 8.40
C ALA A 57 4.61 -5.70 6.97
N GLU A 58 3.89 -6.76 6.60
CA GLU A 58 3.88 -7.28 5.22
C GLU A 58 3.30 -6.24 4.25
N TYR A 59 2.20 -5.60 4.64
CA TYR A 59 1.53 -4.56 3.86
C TYR A 59 2.47 -3.38 3.54
N LEU A 60 3.08 -2.77 4.56
CA LEU A 60 4.00 -1.64 4.35
C LEU A 60 5.20 -2.02 3.47
N ARG A 61 5.77 -3.22 3.66
CA ARG A 61 6.87 -3.72 2.83
C ARG A 61 6.43 -3.95 1.39
N ALA A 62 5.25 -4.51 1.18
CA ALA A 62 4.68 -4.74 -0.14
C ALA A 62 4.40 -3.41 -0.86
N CYS A 63 3.80 -2.42 -0.19
CA CYS A 63 3.60 -1.08 -0.74
C CYS A 63 4.93 -0.43 -1.16
N HIS A 64 5.96 -0.50 -0.30
CA HIS A 64 7.27 0.05 -0.63
C HIS A 64 7.88 -0.64 -1.87
N ARG A 65 7.85 -1.98 -1.90
CA ARG A 65 8.47 -2.77 -2.97
C ARG A 65 7.73 -2.64 -4.31
N CYS A 66 6.40 -2.70 -4.29
CA CYS A 66 5.58 -2.81 -5.48
C CYS A 66 5.10 -1.46 -6.01
N ILE A 67 5.07 -0.41 -5.18
CA ILE A 67 4.51 0.90 -5.54
C ILE A 67 5.58 1.99 -5.43
N THR A 68 6.10 2.24 -4.22
CA THR A 68 6.97 3.41 -3.99
C THR A 68 8.32 3.33 -4.69
N LYS A 69 8.98 2.16 -4.63
CA LYS A 69 10.29 1.94 -5.23
C LYS A 69 10.30 1.95 -6.77
N PRO A 70 9.34 1.31 -7.48
CA PRO A 70 9.29 1.33 -8.93
C PRO A 70 8.69 2.61 -9.53
N LEU A 71 8.16 3.52 -8.72
CA LEU A 71 7.61 4.79 -9.19
C LEU A 71 8.66 5.59 -9.98
N THR A 72 8.30 6.04 -11.18
CA THR A 72 9.19 6.82 -12.05
C THR A 72 8.59 8.18 -12.40
N ILE A 73 9.46 9.14 -12.70
CA ILE A 73 9.10 10.52 -13.07
C ILE A 73 9.54 10.75 -14.52
N GLN A 74 8.71 11.42 -15.32
CA GLN A 74 9.06 11.80 -16.69
C GLN A 74 10.17 12.85 -16.67
N THR A 75 11.34 12.51 -17.18
CA THR A 75 12.51 13.40 -17.23
C THR A 75 12.59 14.21 -18.52
N ASN A 76 11.95 13.73 -19.61
CA ASN A 76 11.93 14.46 -20.87
C ASN A 76 10.97 15.64 -20.80
N ARG A 77 11.52 16.85 -20.72
CA ARG A 77 10.76 18.11 -20.62
C ARG A 77 9.72 18.30 -21.73
N SER A 78 9.94 17.76 -22.94
CA SER A 78 8.97 17.89 -24.04
C SER A 78 7.69 17.08 -23.81
N LEU A 79 7.74 16.08 -22.93
CA LEU A 79 6.63 15.18 -22.56
C LEU A 79 6.01 15.54 -21.21
N THR A 80 6.37 16.69 -20.64
CA THR A 80 5.86 17.14 -19.34
C THR A 80 4.93 18.33 -19.50
N THR A 81 4.05 18.52 -18.51
CA THR A 81 3.22 19.73 -18.43
C THR A 81 4.10 20.98 -18.35
N LYS A 82 3.80 21.95 -19.23
CA LYS A 82 4.43 23.27 -19.26
C LYS A 82 3.60 24.21 -18.38
N GLY A 83 3.91 24.22 -17.08
CA GLY A 83 3.36 25.20 -16.14
C GLY A 83 4.47 26.10 -15.63
N SER A 84 4.22 27.41 -15.55
CA SER A 84 5.13 28.30 -14.84
C SER A 84 5.12 27.96 -13.35
N ILE A 85 6.23 28.26 -12.67
CA ILE A 85 6.27 28.23 -11.21
C ILE A 85 5.31 29.33 -10.74
N THR A 86 4.41 28.98 -9.81
CA THR A 86 3.47 29.96 -9.29
C THR A 86 4.24 31.08 -8.58
N SER A 87 3.88 32.34 -8.85
CA SER A 87 4.55 33.48 -8.22
C SER A 87 4.49 33.37 -6.69
N PRO A 88 5.63 33.56 -5.99
CA PRO A 88 5.67 33.57 -4.53
C PRO A 88 5.11 34.87 -3.93
N VAL A 89 4.88 35.91 -4.75
CA VAL A 89 4.41 37.22 -4.28
C VAL A 89 3.08 37.08 -3.52
N GLY A 90 3.07 37.57 -2.28
CA GLY A 90 1.90 37.51 -1.39
C GLY A 90 1.65 36.15 -0.72
N ARG A 91 2.52 35.16 -0.90
CA ARG A 91 2.46 33.89 -0.15
C ARG A 91 3.20 34.00 1.18
N VAL A 92 2.68 33.32 2.20
CA VAL A 92 3.36 33.18 3.49
C VAL A 92 4.62 32.33 3.30
N CYS A 93 5.77 32.83 3.76
CA CYS A 93 7.05 32.15 3.69
C CYS A 93 7.64 32.03 5.11
N PRO A 94 8.07 30.82 5.56
CA PRO A 94 8.73 30.67 6.85
C PRO A 94 10.07 31.42 6.84
N THR A 95 10.46 32.04 7.97
CA THR A 95 11.72 32.79 8.05
C THR A 95 12.96 31.91 7.90
N PHE A 96 12.92 30.71 8.48
CA PHE A 96 14.05 29.79 8.50
C PHE A 96 13.61 28.40 8.01
N LEU A 97 14.39 27.83 7.10
CA LEU A 97 14.35 26.40 6.82
C LEU A 97 15.33 25.71 7.77
N ARG A 98 14.88 24.70 8.51
CA ARG A 98 15.71 23.94 9.45
C ARG A 98 15.46 22.44 9.32
N PRO A 99 16.47 21.59 9.60
CA PRO A 99 16.28 20.16 9.64
C PRO A 99 15.28 19.78 10.73
N TRP A 100 14.39 18.86 10.40
CA TRP A 100 13.50 18.22 11.37
C TRP A 100 13.79 16.72 11.35
N ASP A 101 14.21 16.17 12.49
CA ASP A 101 14.34 14.73 12.65
C ASP A 101 12.96 14.10 12.83
N PHE A 102 12.24 13.99 11.71
CA PHE A 102 10.90 13.42 11.66
C PHE A 102 10.86 12.00 12.22
N ARG A 103 11.89 11.19 11.93
CA ARG A 103 11.96 9.81 12.40
C ARG A 103 12.01 9.77 13.92
N ALA A 104 12.96 10.47 14.53
CA ALA A 104 13.09 10.47 15.99
C ALA A 104 11.84 11.05 16.66
N ALA A 105 11.26 12.11 16.09
CA ALA A 105 10.06 12.76 16.62
C ALA A 105 8.81 11.86 16.56
N GLN A 106 8.69 10.99 15.56
CA GLN A 106 7.49 10.17 15.32
C GLN A 106 7.68 8.68 15.68
N GLN A 107 8.87 8.24 16.08
CA GLN A 107 9.16 6.83 16.31
C GLN A 107 8.22 6.22 17.37
N ALA A 108 8.01 6.91 18.50
CA ALA A 108 7.11 6.43 19.55
C ALA A 108 5.67 6.22 19.04
N LEU A 109 5.19 7.12 18.16
CA LEU A 109 3.87 7.00 17.54
C LEU A 109 3.81 5.82 16.56
N PHE A 110 4.87 5.60 15.77
CA PHE A 110 4.93 4.46 14.86
C PHE A 110 5.01 3.12 15.61
N ASP A 111 5.78 3.06 16.69
CA ASP A 111 5.89 1.87 17.54
C ASP A 111 4.54 1.55 18.20
N GLU A 112 3.83 2.57 18.66
CA GLU A 112 2.48 2.49 19.21
C GLU A 112 1.48 1.92 18.17
N ILE A 113 1.43 2.50 16.96
CA ILE A 113 0.60 2.00 15.86
C ILE A 113 0.96 0.54 15.52
N TYR A 114 2.24 0.22 15.46
CA TYR A 114 2.70 -1.13 15.19
C TYR A 114 2.22 -2.10 16.26
N GLN A 115 2.41 -1.76 17.54
CA GLN A 115 1.95 -2.58 18.68
C GLN A 115 0.43 -2.80 18.66
N LEU A 116 -0.37 -1.80 18.30
CA LEU A 116 -1.83 -1.94 18.21
C LEU A 116 -2.25 -3.09 17.27
N PHE A 117 -1.53 -3.28 16.16
CA PHE A 117 -1.77 -4.40 15.23
C PHE A 117 -1.20 -5.76 15.71
N HIS A 118 -0.54 -5.78 16.89
CA HIS A 118 0.13 -6.96 17.48
C HIS A 118 -0.32 -7.24 18.93
N LEU A 119 -1.34 -6.54 19.44
CA LEU A 119 -1.63 -6.44 20.88
C LEU A 119 -1.85 -7.76 21.64
N ASN A 120 -2.37 -8.83 21.01
CA ASN A 120 -3.01 -9.93 21.74
C ASN A 120 -2.77 -11.35 21.18
N SER A 121 -1.84 -11.55 20.25
CA SER A 121 -1.67 -12.85 19.60
C SER A 121 -0.20 -13.20 19.38
N GLU A 122 0.13 -14.49 19.38
CA GLU A 122 1.40 -14.99 18.85
C GLU A 122 1.59 -14.62 17.36
N GLU A 123 0.48 -14.36 16.65
CA GLU A 123 0.46 -13.96 15.24
C GLU A 123 -0.11 -12.54 15.04
N PRO A 124 0.54 -11.68 14.21
CA PRO A 124 0.04 -10.34 13.91
C PRO A 124 -1.31 -10.33 13.18
N LEU A 125 -2.08 -9.25 13.34
CA LEU A 125 -3.38 -9.10 12.67
C LEU A 125 -3.24 -9.02 11.14
N ARG A 126 -3.89 -9.96 10.43
CA ARG A 126 -3.95 -10.04 8.96
C ARG A 126 -5.19 -9.34 8.40
N VAL A 127 -5.23 -8.02 8.55
CA VAL A 127 -6.40 -7.19 8.21
C VAL A 127 -6.22 -6.32 6.97
N PHE A 128 -5.05 -6.41 6.31
CA PHE A 128 -4.72 -5.62 5.13
C PHE A 128 -4.85 -6.43 3.84
N PRO A 129 -5.01 -5.77 2.68
CA PRO A 129 -5.20 -6.46 1.40
C PRO A 129 -4.16 -7.57 1.13
N PRO A 130 -4.54 -8.66 0.44
CA PRO A 130 -3.61 -9.70 0.04
C PRO A 130 -2.48 -9.19 -0.85
N LEU A 131 -1.37 -9.92 -0.87
CA LEU A 131 -0.19 -9.53 -1.64
C LEU A 131 -0.51 -9.36 -3.14
N LEU A 132 -1.33 -10.24 -3.71
CA LEU A 132 -1.74 -10.17 -5.12
C LEU A 132 -2.41 -8.82 -5.46
N VAL A 133 -3.23 -8.29 -4.56
CA VAL A 133 -3.92 -7.00 -4.75
C VAL A 133 -2.93 -5.84 -4.75
N ILE A 134 -1.93 -5.88 -3.86
CA ILE A 134 -0.91 -4.84 -3.77
C ILE A 134 0.03 -4.89 -4.99
N GLU A 135 0.34 -6.09 -5.49
CA GLU A 135 1.11 -6.29 -6.71
C GLU A 135 0.38 -5.71 -7.93
N ASP A 136 -0.92 -6.00 -8.08
CA ASP A 136 -1.74 -5.44 -9.16
C ASP A 136 -1.81 -3.89 -9.08
N ARG A 137 -2.08 -3.33 -7.89
CA ARG A 137 -2.05 -1.87 -7.68
C ARG A 137 -0.70 -1.26 -8.09
N GLY A 138 0.40 -1.89 -7.68
CA GLY A 138 1.75 -1.46 -8.07
C GLY A 138 1.98 -1.45 -9.58
N GLN A 139 1.51 -2.49 -10.28
CA GLN A 139 1.59 -2.54 -11.76
C GLN A 139 0.81 -1.39 -12.41
N GLN A 140 -0.40 -1.09 -11.92
CA GLN A 140 -1.21 0.01 -12.43
C GLN A 140 -0.59 1.38 -12.12
N ALA A 141 -0.14 1.58 -10.88
CA ALA A 141 0.46 2.83 -10.41
C ALA A 141 1.76 3.18 -11.15
N CYS A 142 2.53 2.17 -11.55
CA CYS A 142 3.85 2.33 -12.17
C CYS A 142 3.87 2.10 -13.69
N ILE A 143 2.71 1.98 -14.35
CA ILE A 143 2.62 1.69 -15.78
C ILE A 143 3.30 2.74 -16.66
N ARG A 144 3.34 4.00 -16.20
CA ARG A 144 3.99 5.11 -16.90
C ARG A 144 4.61 6.09 -15.91
N PRO A 145 5.67 6.82 -16.31
CA PRO A 145 6.24 7.86 -15.47
C PRO A 145 5.25 9.01 -15.20
N LEU A 146 5.29 9.58 -14.00
CA LEU A 146 4.49 10.76 -13.66
C LEU A 146 4.99 11.99 -14.43
N ALA A 147 4.12 12.65 -15.20
CA ALA A 147 4.49 13.78 -16.07
C ALA A 147 3.71 15.08 -15.79
N SER A 148 2.77 15.04 -14.83
CA SER A 148 1.86 16.13 -14.54
C SER A 148 1.39 16.15 -13.09
N GLU A 149 0.80 17.27 -12.66
CA GLU A 149 0.13 17.40 -11.36
C GLU A 149 -1.06 16.43 -11.26
N SER A 150 -1.83 16.24 -12.33
CA SER A 150 -2.94 15.29 -12.37
C SER A 150 -2.50 13.84 -12.25
N ASP A 151 -1.34 13.49 -12.82
CA ASP A 151 -0.77 12.14 -12.65
C ASP A 151 -0.37 11.90 -11.20
N LEU A 152 0.28 12.88 -10.56
CA LEU A 152 0.64 12.79 -9.16
C LEU A 152 -0.61 12.72 -8.26
N ALA A 153 -1.61 13.58 -8.50
CA ALA A 153 -2.84 13.60 -7.71
C ALA A 153 -3.54 12.23 -7.73
N ARG A 154 -3.70 11.63 -8.92
CA ARG A 154 -4.30 10.28 -9.05
C ARG A 154 -3.50 9.22 -8.30
N HIS A 155 -2.16 9.27 -8.40
CA HIS A 155 -1.29 8.35 -7.68
C HIS A 155 -1.40 8.53 -6.15
N GLN A 156 -1.43 9.77 -5.67
CA GLN A 156 -1.55 10.06 -4.24
C GLN A 156 -2.89 9.60 -3.69
N GLU A 157 -3.98 9.89 -4.40
CA GLU A 157 -5.32 9.43 -4.03
C GLU A 157 -5.38 7.89 -3.92
N ALA A 158 -4.94 7.18 -4.97
CA ALA A 158 -5.03 5.73 -5.04
C ALA A 158 -4.08 5.00 -4.09
N GLU A 159 -2.82 5.47 -4.00
CA GLU A 159 -1.73 4.70 -3.39
C GLU A 159 -1.22 5.27 -2.07
N VAL A 160 -1.74 6.43 -1.63
CA VAL A 160 -1.39 7.05 -0.34
C VAL A 160 -2.64 7.38 0.46
N GLU A 161 -3.52 8.24 -0.04
CA GLU A 161 -4.68 8.75 0.69
C GLU A 161 -5.66 7.63 1.07
N ASN A 162 -6.10 6.84 0.08
CA ASN A 162 -6.99 5.71 0.33
C ASN A 162 -6.38 4.65 1.26
N PRO A 163 -5.12 4.20 1.05
CA PRO A 163 -4.40 3.37 2.01
C PRO A 163 -4.30 3.92 3.42
N VAL A 164 -3.97 5.21 3.58
CA VAL A 164 -3.86 5.84 4.90
C VAL A 164 -5.22 5.89 5.58
N LYS A 165 -6.28 6.22 4.84
CA LYS A 165 -7.65 6.14 5.34
C LYS A 165 -8.01 4.72 5.77
N GLU A 166 -7.65 3.69 4.98
CA GLU A 166 -7.87 2.29 5.36
C GLU A 166 -7.14 1.94 6.66
N VAL A 167 -5.86 2.30 6.80
CA VAL A 167 -5.09 2.07 8.03
C VAL A 167 -5.77 2.74 9.24
N ILE A 168 -6.21 3.98 9.10
CA ILE A 168 -6.87 4.72 10.19
C ILE A 168 -8.23 4.12 10.53
N ASP A 169 -9.05 3.75 9.53
CA ASP A 169 -10.35 3.10 9.74
C ASP A 169 -10.15 1.74 10.47
N ARG A 170 -9.11 0.98 10.12
CA ARG A 170 -8.75 -0.28 10.81
C ARG A 170 -8.29 -0.03 12.25
N LEU A 171 -7.46 0.99 12.47
CA LEU A 171 -7.02 1.38 13.82
C LEU A 171 -8.21 1.80 14.68
N ALA A 172 -9.10 2.65 14.17
CA ALA A 172 -10.28 3.11 14.90
C ALA A 172 -11.23 1.97 15.31
N GLY A 173 -11.24 0.87 14.54
CA GLY A 173 -11.99 -0.35 14.87
C GLY A 173 -11.34 -1.23 15.96
N LEU A 174 -10.10 -0.97 16.38
CA LEU A 174 -9.45 -1.74 17.45
C LEU A 174 -9.90 -1.24 18.83
N PRO A 175 -10.35 -2.12 19.75
CA PRO A 175 -10.85 -1.71 21.07
C PRO A 175 -9.86 -0.88 21.91
N ALA A 176 -8.56 -1.12 21.75
CA ALA A 176 -7.51 -0.44 22.51
C ALA A 176 -7.04 0.89 21.88
N ALA A 177 -7.37 1.17 20.61
CA ALA A 177 -6.86 2.33 19.90
C ALA A 177 -7.42 3.66 20.43
N PRO A 178 -8.72 3.83 20.75
CA PRO A 178 -9.25 5.09 21.26
C PRO A 178 -8.59 5.58 22.56
N CYS A 179 -8.10 4.66 23.39
CA CYS A 179 -7.40 4.98 24.62
C CYS A 179 -5.94 5.43 24.41
N ARG A 180 -5.32 5.02 23.30
CA ARG A 180 -3.88 5.22 23.04
C ARG A 180 -3.63 6.29 21.97
N LEU A 181 -4.59 6.51 21.06
CA LEU A 181 -4.48 7.44 19.95
C LEU A 181 -5.78 8.26 19.78
N PRO A 182 -5.70 9.60 19.65
CA PRO A 182 -6.86 10.46 19.42
C PRO A 182 -7.30 10.42 17.94
N LEU A 183 -7.76 9.26 17.46
CA LEU A 183 -8.07 9.00 16.05
C LEU A 183 -9.46 9.48 15.60
N GLY A 184 -10.28 9.97 16.53
CA GLY A 184 -11.70 10.26 16.27
C GLY A 184 -12.40 9.03 15.70
N GLU A 185 -13.32 9.24 14.75
CA GLU A 185 -13.95 8.18 13.97
C GLU A 185 -13.22 7.91 12.64
N GLY A 186 -12.04 8.51 12.41
CA GLY A 186 -11.24 8.35 11.19
C GLY A 186 -10.98 9.66 10.44
N ILE A 187 -10.52 9.56 9.18
CA ILE A 187 -10.17 10.72 8.35
C ILE A 187 -10.85 10.72 6.99
N ILE A 188 -10.95 11.92 6.39
CA ILE A 188 -11.54 12.17 5.08
C ILE A 188 -10.59 13.06 4.28
N PHE A 189 -10.34 12.70 3.03
CA PHE A 189 -9.67 13.55 2.06
C PHE A 189 -10.74 14.19 1.16
N GLU A 190 -10.77 15.52 1.07
CA GLU A 190 -11.70 16.24 0.19
C GLU A 190 -10.96 17.25 -0.69
N ASN A 191 -11.32 17.29 -1.97
CA ASN A 191 -10.79 18.21 -2.97
C ASN A 191 -11.64 19.49 -3.12
N HIS A 192 -12.68 19.67 -2.30
CA HIS A 192 -13.55 20.85 -2.30
C HIS A 192 -13.93 21.25 -0.87
N THR A 193 -13.86 22.54 -0.56
CA THR A 193 -14.10 23.09 0.79
C THR A 193 -15.56 23.44 1.07
N ASN A 194 -16.52 23.03 0.25
CA ASN A 194 -17.94 23.37 0.45
C ASN A 194 -18.58 22.71 1.69
N THR A 195 -17.81 21.93 2.46
CA THR A 195 -18.30 21.12 3.58
C THR A 195 -17.86 21.59 4.96
N VAL A 196 -17.25 22.77 5.08
CA VAL A 196 -16.87 23.34 6.37
C VAL A 196 -17.61 24.67 6.56
N THR A 197 -18.50 24.67 7.56
CA THR A 197 -19.37 25.78 8.02
C THR A 197 -20.53 26.15 7.09
N GLY A 198 -21.63 25.41 7.23
CA GLY A 198 -22.93 25.83 6.75
C GLY A 198 -24.02 25.24 7.64
N GLU A 199 -24.29 25.87 8.77
CA GLU A 199 -25.63 25.73 9.36
C GLU A 199 -26.63 26.12 8.28
N ALA A 200 -27.61 25.23 8.07
CA ALA A 200 -28.64 25.43 7.07
C ALA A 200 -29.38 26.75 7.35
N GLY A 201 -29.10 27.78 6.56
CA GLY A 201 -29.94 28.97 6.50
C GLY A 201 -29.28 30.34 6.66
N GLN A 202 -27.96 30.48 6.80
CA GLN A 202 -27.35 31.82 6.85
C GLN A 202 -26.25 32.00 5.80
N VAL A 203 -26.61 32.73 4.73
CA VAL A 203 -25.67 33.29 3.75
C VAL A 203 -24.97 34.49 4.43
N GLN A 204 -23.96 34.22 5.24
CA GLN A 204 -22.97 35.23 5.61
C GLN A 204 -22.00 35.39 4.42
N PRO A 205 -21.61 36.62 4.04
CA PRO A 205 -20.59 36.81 3.03
C PRO A 205 -19.24 36.43 3.68
N VAL A 206 -18.87 35.15 3.56
CA VAL A 206 -17.53 34.71 3.94
C VAL A 206 -16.56 35.52 3.09
N ASP A 207 -15.72 36.28 3.78
CA ASP A 207 -14.70 37.12 3.20
C ASP A 207 -13.87 36.27 2.23
N LYS A 208 -14.04 36.55 0.93
CA LYS A 208 -13.50 35.78 -0.20
C LYS A 208 -11.98 35.95 -0.30
N ARG A 209 -11.23 35.56 0.72
CA ARG A 209 -9.80 35.25 0.59
C ARG A 209 -9.66 33.87 -0.05
N THR A 210 -10.18 33.78 -1.28
CA THR A 210 -9.87 32.83 -2.34
C THR A 210 -8.98 31.66 -1.92
N LEU A 211 -9.59 30.60 -1.38
CA LEU A 211 -8.96 29.27 -1.45
C LEU A 211 -8.95 28.89 -2.92
N ARG A 212 -7.76 28.87 -3.50
CA ARG A 212 -7.54 28.64 -4.93
C ARG A 212 -7.83 27.17 -5.26
N ALA A 213 -8.16 26.89 -6.51
CA ALA A 213 -8.10 25.54 -7.06
C ALA A 213 -6.76 24.87 -6.66
N ASP A 214 -6.79 23.56 -6.42
CA ASP A 214 -5.66 22.67 -6.08
C ASP A 214 -5.40 22.38 -4.57
N GLN A 215 -6.37 22.61 -3.67
CA GLN A 215 -6.22 22.30 -2.24
C GLN A 215 -7.02 21.04 -1.84
N ASN A 216 -6.30 19.95 -1.57
CA ASN A 216 -6.88 18.76 -0.95
C ASN A 216 -6.82 18.92 0.58
N CYS A 217 -7.97 18.88 1.24
CA CYS A 217 -8.09 19.04 2.68
C CYS A 217 -8.22 17.66 3.34
N VAL A 218 -7.53 17.48 4.47
CA VAL A 218 -7.66 16.30 5.32
C VAL A 218 -8.46 16.69 6.56
N TYR A 219 -9.58 16.02 6.77
CA TYR A 219 -10.45 16.24 7.91
C TYR A 219 -10.43 15.04 8.85
N MET A 220 -10.46 15.30 10.16
CA MET A 220 -10.86 14.32 11.16
C MET A 220 -12.39 14.25 11.22
N ARG A 221 -12.94 13.04 11.24
CA ARG A 221 -14.37 12.80 11.44
C ARG A 221 -14.66 12.63 12.93
N ASN A 222 -15.59 13.44 13.45
CA ASN A 222 -16.11 13.33 14.82
C ASN A 222 -17.65 13.40 14.75
N GLY A 223 -18.30 12.27 14.51
CA GLY A 223 -19.75 12.22 14.28
C GLY A 223 -20.16 13.05 13.06
N SER A 224 -21.03 14.04 13.26
CA SER A 224 -21.48 14.97 12.20
C SER A 224 -20.50 16.13 11.93
N GLU A 225 -19.52 16.35 12.81
CA GLU A 225 -18.55 17.44 12.68
C GLU A 225 -17.26 16.97 11.98
N ARG A 226 -16.61 17.94 11.32
CA ARG A 226 -15.33 17.75 10.63
C ARG A 226 -14.36 18.81 11.07
N SER A 227 -13.19 18.38 11.55
CA SER A 227 -12.10 19.28 11.95
C SER A 227 -10.98 19.22 10.92
N LEU A 228 -10.58 20.37 10.36
CA LEU A 228 -9.47 20.44 9.40
C LEU A 228 -8.15 20.10 10.09
N LEU A 229 -7.42 19.11 9.56
CA LEU A 229 -6.11 18.69 10.05
C LEU A 229 -4.98 19.25 9.19
N TYR A 230 -5.06 19.02 7.88
CA TYR A 230 -4.01 19.36 6.94
C TYR A 230 -4.58 19.87 5.62
N VAL A 231 -3.80 20.70 4.93
CA VAL A 231 -4.05 21.10 3.55
C VAL A 231 -2.87 20.63 2.72
N ILE A 232 -3.16 20.00 1.58
CA ILE A 232 -2.20 19.38 0.67
C ILE A 232 -2.32 20.08 -0.68
N GLU A 233 -1.19 20.50 -1.24
CA GLU A 233 -1.06 21.01 -2.60
C GLU A 233 -0.10 20.12 -3.38
N TYR A 234 -0.55 19.55 -4.49
CA TYR A 234 0.29 18.72 -5.35
C TYR A 234 1.04 19.56 -6.37
N LYS A 235 2.31 19.22 -6.61
CA LYS A 235 3.14 19.82 -7.65
C LYS A 235 3.80 18.73 -8.48
N ALA A 236 3.85 18.94 -9.80
CA ALA A 236 4.40 17.94 -10.70
C ALA A 236 5.86 17.63 -10.33
N ALA A 237 6.18 16.34 -10.18
CA ALA A 237 7.45 15.90 -9.63
C ALA A 237 8.67 16.37 -10.45
N HIS A 238 8.53 16.51 -11.78
CA HIS A 238 9.59 17.00 -12.66
C HIS A 238 9.97 18.47 -12.42
N LYS A 239 9.18 19.23 -11.64
CA LYS A 239 9.51 20.61 -11.21
C LYS A 239 10.55 20.64 -10.07
N LEU A 240 10.83 19.52 -9.41
CA LEU A 240 11.80 19.41 -8.31
C LEU A 240 12.91 18.39 -8.63
N PRO A 241 13.87 18.71 -9.53
CA PRO A 241 15.00 17.82 -9.80
C PRO A 241 15.89 17.59 -8.57
N ASP A 242 16.58 16.46 -8.54
CA ASP A 242 17.56 16.11 -7.49
C ASP A 242 18.58 17.21 -7.22
N ALA A 243 19.04 17.90 -8.28
CA ALA A 243 19.98 19.01 -8.15
C ALA A 243 19.41 20.17 -7.32
N TYR A 244 18.12 20.48 -7.48
CA TYR A 244 17.44 21.53 -6.71
C TYR A 244 17.21 21.09 -5.27
N LEU A 245 16.83 19.82 -5.05
CA LEU A 245 16.67 19.28 -3.70
C LEU A 245 18.00 19.33 -2.92
N ARG A 246 19.10 18.91 -3.56
CA ARG A 246 20.44 18.93 -2.94
C ARG A 246 20.95 20.34 -2.66
N ALA A 247 20.66 21.30 -3.54
CA ALA A 247 21.08 22.69 -3.34
C ALA A 247 20.20 23.44 -2.32
N GLY A 248 18.89 23.14 -2.31
CA GLY A 248 17.87 23.90 -1.57
C GLY A 248 17.49 23.33 -0.21
N LEU A 249 17.61 22.02 0.03
CA LEU A 249 17.27 21.41 1.33
C LEU A 249 18.44 21.52 2.32
N ARG A 250 18.70 22.74 2.77
CA ARG A 250 19.71 23.04 3.80
C ARG A 250 19.18 24.10 4.76
N PRO A 251 19.78 24.22 5.97
CA PRO A 251 19.50 25.34 6.84
C PRO A 251 19.75 26.67 6.11
N MET A 252 18.77 27.57 6.11
CA MET A 252 18.87 28.87 5.46
C MET A 252 17.88 29.89 6.03
N ASN A 253 18.18 31.17 5.85
CA ASN A 253 17.21 32.24 6.04
C ASN A 253 16.47 32.47 4.72
N MET A 254 15.21 32.03 4.65
CA MET A 254 14.44 32.07 3.42
C MET A 254 14.18 33.51 2.93
N ILE A 255 14.08 34.46 3.86
CA ILE A 255 13.82 35.87 3.51
C ILE A 255 15.06 36.54 2.93
N GLN A 256 16.26 36.08 3.27
CA GLN A 256 17.51 36.65 2.77
C GLN A 256 18.00 35.94 1.51
N GLU A 257 17.71 34.65 1.36
CA GLU A 257 18.30 33.81 0.33
C GLU A 257 17.34 33.46 -0.82
N VAL A 258 16.02 33.61 -0.64
CA VAL A 258 15.01 33.16 -1.62
C VAL A 258 14.01 34.25 -2.00
N VAL A 259 13.51 35.03 -1.03
CA VAL A 259 12.55 36.13 -1.24
C VAL A 259 13.28 37.41 -1.61
#